data_AF-A0A2T8FG81-F1
#
_entry.id   AF-A0A2T8FG81-F1
#
_cell.length_a   1.000
_cell.length_b   1.000
_cell.length_c   1.000
_cell.angle_alpha   90.00
_cell.angle_beta   90.00
_cell.angle_gamma   90.00
#
_symmetry.space_group_name_H-M   'P 1'
#
loop_
_entity.id
_entity.type
_entity.pdbx_description
1 polymer ?
#
loop_
_entity_poly.entity_id
_entity_poly.type
_entity_poly.pdbx_seq_one_letter_code
_entity_poly.pdbx_strand_id
1 'polypeptide(L)'
;MNTHDELERELAATLRGRVDHLADAPLTLHDVTGKARSIRRNRRLATGAGLLAAAAVIVPVAIFSGGDARRAEEPMPVTPVPTPVAEQVVLSPDAPVGEAPRVAWIEGRTIHLPDGTTIATERPYVSVHLVAGDVLAVWNDDETGFKRMDELDESGEVLASTPMEGPVVANEDGSVIAYALGGEHGPIQVRTAEATTTIEADVPYGMLTAVNGADGCPDGCAIYYSAPGPEGGMGRVDLDGNVTRPVTDVLSISDAHGDRLVAGLTAADSIELTFCSAVFEGGARKWETCETSLEAFSPDGAWVMASDAYQDGAGQSMVAILDTGSGGRQVQYDAGDGFVNYRIWEDATHLLVAHHSFADGLWRLYRVGLDGSVEQAAEPRKSPDYAESPFILVEQ
;
A
#
# COMPACT_ATOMS: atom_id res chain seq x y z
N MET A 1 30.60 35.94 -23.05
CA MET A 1 31.19 34.59 -23.22
C MET A 1 30.32 33.71 -22.33
N ASN A 2 29.38 32.98 -22.95
CA ASN A 2 28.25 32.36 -22.25
C ASN A 2 28.67 31.05 -21.59
N THR A 3 28.42 30.96 -20.29
CA THR A 3 28.68 29.80 -19.42
C THR A 3 27.77 28.60 -19.73
N HIS A 4 26.67 28.81 -20.45
CA HIS A 4 25.74 27.75 -20.86
C HIS A 4 26.34 26.81 -21.92
N ASP A 5 27.05 27.36 -22.92
CA ASP A 5 27.62 26.55 -24.01
C ASP A 5 28.76 25.63 -23.54
N GLU A 6 29.37 25.93 -22.41
CA GLU A 6 30.46 25.15 -21.81
C GLU A 6 29.91 23.95 -21.03
N LEU A 7 28.80 24.15 -20.31
CA LEU A 7 28.11 23.08 -19.58
C LEU A 7 27.49 22.05 -20.53
N GLU A 8 26.87 22.49 -21.63
CA GLU A 8 26.32 21.59 -22.66
C GLU A 8 27.42 20.75 -23.33
N ARG A 9 28.60 21.35 -23.57
CA ARG A 9 29.75 20.64 -24.15
C ARG A 9 30.35 19.63 -23.19
N GLU A 10 30.44 19.96 -21.91
CA GLU A 10 30.96 19.06 -20.88
C GLU A 10 30.00 17.88 -20.63
N LEU A 11 28.68 18.13 -20.61
CA LEU A 11 27.66 17.09 -20.49
C LEU A 11 27.67 16.15 -21.72
N ALA A 12 27.73 16.71 -22.93
CA ALA A 12 27.80 15.92 -24.16
C ALA A 12 29.08 15.08 -24.28
N ALA A 13 30.21 15.58 -23.76
CA ALA A 13 31.47 14.83 -23.71
C ALA A 13 31.41 13.69 -22.69
N THR A 14 30.83 13.94 -21.51
CA THR A 14 30.70 12.93 -20.45
C THR A 14 29.75 11.81 -20.83
N LEU A 15 28.64 12.15 -21.51
CA LEU A 15 27.69 11.16 -22.03
C LEU A 15 28.31 10.29 -23.13
N ARG A 16 29.05 10.87 -24.08
CA ARG A 16 29.77 10.06 -25.11
C ARG A 16 30.81 9.13 -24.49
N GLY A 17 31.58 9.61 -23.49
CA GLY A 17 32.56 8.78 -22.80
C GLY A 17 31.96 7.59 -22.04
N ARG A 18 30.74 7.73 -21.49
CA ARG A 18 30.04 6.61 -20.84
C ARG A 18 29.40 5.63 -21.84
N VAL A 19 28.95 6.12 -22.99
CA VAL A 19 28.35 5.27 -24.05
C VAL A 19 29.41 4.39 -24.72
N ASP A 20 30.62 4.89 -24.94
CA ASP A 20 31.71 4.10 -25.53
C ASP A 20 32.14 2.93 -24.62
N HIS A 21 32.00 3.06 -23.29
CA HIS A 21 32.28 1.97 -22.35
C HIS A 21 31.14 0.93 -22.22
N LEU A 22 29.93 1.22 -22.70
CA LEU A 22 28.81 0.30 -22.70
C LEU A 22 28.76 -0.59 -23.96
N ALA A 23 29.49 -0.23 -25.01
CA ALA A 23 29.55 -1.01 -26.25
C ALA A 23 30.37 -2.31 -26.14
N ASP A 24 31.17 -2.47 -25.07
CA ASP A 24 32.09 -3.62 -24.90
C ASP A 24 31.53 -4.78 -24.06
N ALA A 25 30.27 -4.72 -23.64
CA ALA A 25 29.59 -5.84 -23.00
C ALA A 25 28.21 -6.07 -23.66
N PRO A 26 28.11 -6.86 -24.73
CA PRO A 26 26.82 -7.19 -25.30
C PRO A 26 26.08 -8.12 -24.32
N LEU A 27 25.26 -7.53 -23.44
CA LEU A 27 24.24 -8.26 -22.69
C LEU A 27 23.24 -8.78 -23.72
N THR A 28 23.35 -10.06 -24.05
CA THR A 28 22.40 -10.67 -24.98
C THR A 28 21.11 -10.98 -24.23
N LEU A 29 19.98 -10.95 -24.93
CA LEU A 29 18.68 -11.41 -24.40
C LEU A 29 18.79 -12.83 -23.78
N HIS A 30 19.75 -13.62 -24.26
CA HIS A 30 20.05 -14.96 -23.78
C HIS A 30 20.70 -14.98 -22.39
N ASP A 31 21.46 -13.94 -22.02
CA ASP A 31 22.07 -13.79 -20.70
C ASP A 31 21.02 -13.41 -19.65
N VAL A 32 20.07 -12.56 -20.03
CA VAL A 32 18.93 -12.17 -19.19
C VAL A 32 17.98 -13.35 -18.98
N THR A 33 17.60 -14.07 -20.06
CA THR A 33 16.73 -15.26 -19.95
C THR A 33 17.42 -16.44 -19.27
N GLY A 34 18.76 -16.57 -19.39
CA GLY A 34 19.56 -17.57 -18.69
C GLY A 34 19.59 -17.34 -17.18
N LYS A 35 19.78 -16.08 -16.76
CA LYS A 35 19.79 -15.70 -15.33
C LYS A 35 18.39 -15.80 -14.71
N ALA A 36 17.34 -15.41 -15.44
CA ALA A 36 15.95 -15.61 -15.00
C ALA A 36 15.59 -17.09 -14.84
N ARG A 37 16.03 -17.97 -15.74
CA ARG A 37 15.82 -19.43 -15.61
C ARG A 37 16.62 -20.04 -14.47
N SER A 38 17.84 -19.59 -14.19
CA SER A 38 18.63 -20.14 -13.08
C SER A 38 18.02 -19.78 -11.72
N ILE A 39 17.51 -18.55 -11.56
CA ILE A 39 16.78 -18.12 -10.36
C ILE A 39 15.49 -18.95 -10.18
N ARG A 40 14.72 -19.14 -11.26
CA ARG A 40 13.50 -19.96 -11.23
C ARG A 40 13.79 -21.44 -10.92
N ARG A 41 14.92 -21.98 -11.38
CA ARG A 41 15.32 -23.37 -11.15
C ARG A 41 15.90 -23.59 -9.74
N ASN A 42 16.62 -22.60 -9.20
CA ASN A 42 17.08 -22.63 -7.81
C ASN A 42 15.90 -22.55 -6.82
N ARG A 43 14.85 -21.78 -7.15
CA ARG A 43 13.60 -21.76 -6.36
C ARG A 43 12.84 -23.09 -6.38
N ARG A 44 12.91 -23.89 -7.46
CA ARG A 44 12.29 -25.23 -7.53
C ARG A 44 13.10 -26.35 -6.87
N LEU A 45 14.36 -26.09 -6.52
CA LEU A 45 15.21 -27.04 -5.79
C LEU A 45 15.31 -26.72 -4.28
N ALA A 46 14.78 -25.58 -3.84
CA ALA A 46 14.72 -25.18 -2.43
C ALA A 46 13.43 -25.64 -1.70
N THR A 47 12.43 -26.13 -2.42
CA THR A 47 11.18 -26.70 -1.87
C THR A 47 11.20 -28.23 -1.91
N GLY A 48 12.16 -28.84 -1.22
CA GLY A 48 12.28 -30.30 -1.20
C GLY A 48 13.31 -30.85 -0.22
N ALA A 49 13.03 -30.71 1.09
CA ALA A 49 13.36 -31.66 2.17
C ALA A 49 13.35 -30.94 3.55
N GLY A 50 12.17 -30.76 4.13
CA GLY A 50 12.03 -30.38 5.53
C GLY A 50 11.93 -31.63 6.41
N LEU A 51 13.07 -32.22 6.77
CA LEU A 51 13.16 -33.22 7.84
C LEU A 51 12.86 -32.54 9.18
N LEU A 52 11.91 -33.09 9.94
CA LEU A 52 11.67 -32.74 11.34
C LEU A 52 12.94 -32.97 12.16
N ALA A 53 13.62 -31.88 12.52
CA ALA A 53 14.64 -31.87 13.57
C ALA A 53 14.20 -30.88 14.65
N ALA A 54 13.57 -31.39 15.70
CA ALA A 54 13.32 -30.63 16.91
C ALA A 54 14.68 -30.35 17.59
N ALA A 55 15.19 -29.13 17.44
CA ALA A 55 16.35 -28.67 18.19
C ALA A 55 15.93 -28.38 19.63
N ALA A 56 16.41 -29.18 20.58
CA ALA A 56 16.29 -28.90 21.99
C ALA A 56 17.17 -27.68 22.34
N VAL A 57 16.53 -26.54 22.62
CA VAL A 57 17.22 -25.34 23.12
C VAL A 57 17.60 -25.58 24.57
N ILE A 58 18.88 -25.84 24.83
CA ILE A 58 19.45 -25.87 26.18
C ILE A 58 19.73 -24.42 26.58
N VAL A 59 18.89 -23.86 27.44
CA VAL A 59 19.16 -22.55 28.07
C VAL A 59 20.18 -22.75 29.20
N PRO A 60 21.29 -22.00 29.24
CA PRO A 60 22.19 -22.04 30.38
C PRO A 60 21.55 -21.30 31.56
N VAL A 61 21.20 -22.05 32.61
CA VAL A 61 20.76 -21.47 33.88
C VAL A 61 21.99 -20.89 34.59
N ALA A 62 21.95 -19.58 34.86
CA ALA A 62 22.94 -18.91 35.70
C ALA A 62 22.84 -19.44 37.15
N ILE A 63 23.91 -20.04 37.66
CA ILE A 63 24.01 -20.49 39.05
C ILE A 63 24.47 -19.31 39.91
N PHE A 64 23.54 -18.72 40.65
CA PHE A 64 23.87 -17.86 41.80
C PHE A 64 24.01 -18.72 43.06
N SER A 65 25.19 -18.65 43.69
CA SER A 65 25.48 -19.27 44.98
C SER A 65 25.03 -18.36 46.12
N GLY A 66 24.14 -18.85 46.99
CA GLY A 66 23.93 -18.24 48.31
C GLY A 66 22.59 -18.58 48.99
N GLY A 67 22.66 -19.44 50.02
CA GLY A 67 21.92 -19.28 51.28
C GLY A 67 20.42 -19.62 51.34
N ASP A 68 20.12 -20.58 52.22
CA ASP A 68 18.84 -20.90 52.87
C ASP A 68 17.72 -21.61 52.07
N ALA A 69 17.58 -22.89 52.43
CA ALA A 69 16.56 -23.81 51.98
C ALA A 69 15.14 -23.35 52.39
N ARG A 70 14.41 -22.79 51.43
CA ARG A 70 12.95 -22.90 51.37
C ARG A 70 12.59 -23.69 50.11
N ARG A 71 11.75 -24.70 50.30
CA ARG A 71 11.17 -25.61 49.30
C ARG A 71 10.80 -24.81 48.04
N ALA A 72 11.60 -24.93 46.99
CA ALA A 72 11.32 -24.36 45.68
C ALA A 72 10.16 -25.14 45.05
N GLU A 73 9.13 -24.40 44.67
CA GLU A 73 7.99 -24.87 43.89
C GLU A 73 8.52 -25.40 42.55
N GLU A 74 8.12 -26.61 42.17
CA GLU A 74 8.49 -27.19 40.87
C GLU A 74 8.09 -26.21 39.76
N PRO A 75 8.99 -25.87 38.82
CA PRO A 75 8.61 -25.05 37.68
C PRO A 75 7.53 -25.82 36.91
N MET A 76 6.33 -25.24 36.84
CA MET A 76 5.25 -25.81 36.05
C MET A 76 5.73 -25.95 34.60
N PRO A 77 5.41 -27.06 33.91
CA PRO A 77 5.67 -27.17 32.49
C PRO A 77 4.96 -26.02 31.78
N VAL A 78 5.73 -25.12 31.16
CA VAL A 78 5.20 -24.16 30.21
C VAL A 78 4.65 -24.97 29.04
N THR A 79 3.32 -25.03 28.95
CA THR A 79 2.65 -25.54 27.75
C THR A 79 3.13 -24.67 26.59
N PRO A 80 3.72 -25.24 25.53
CA PRO A 80 4.03 -24.45 24.35
C PRO A 80 2.72 -23.86 23.84
N VAL A 81 2.64 -22.54 23.79
CA VAL A 81 1.55 -21.86 23.09
C VAL A 81 1.72 -22.27 21.62
N PRO A 82 0.71 -22.90 20.98
CA PRO A 82 0.81 -23.24 19.57
C PRO A 82 1.10 -21.96 18.80
N THR A 83 2.20 -21.95 18.05
CA THR A 83 2.44 -20.91 17.06
C THR A 83 1.28 -20.99 16.06
N PRO A 84 0.47 -19.93 15.90
CA PRO A 84 -0.57 -19.95 14.88
C PRO A 84 0.12 -20.18 13.54
N VAL A 85 -0.24 -21.27 12.87
CA VAL A 85 0.18 -21.53 11.50
C VAL A 85 -0.69 -20.62 10.66
N ALA A 86 -0.11 -19.53 10.14
CA ALA A 86 -0.81 -18.62 9.24
C ALA A 86 -1.43 -19.43 8.09
N GLU A 87 -2.72 -19.23 7.84
CA GLU A 87 -3.42 -19.91 6.76
C GLU A 87 -3.01 -19.28 5.42
N GLN A 88 -2.63 -20.14 4.47
CA GLN A 88 -2.37 -19.75 3.08
C GLN A 88 -3.54 -20.20 2.23
N VAL A 89 -4.20 -19.24 1.59
CA VAL A 89 -5.41 -19.44 0.79
C VAL A 89 -5.11 -19.03 -0.65
N VAL A 90 -5.49 -19.84 -1.63
CA VAL A 90 -5.34 -19.48 -3.04
C VAL A 90 -6.65 -18.87 -3.53
N LEU A 91 -6.58 -17.69 -4.16
CA LEU A 91 -7.74 -17.07 -4.79
C LEU A 91 -8.28 -17.98 -5.91
N SER A 92 -9.50 -18.47 -5.75
CA SER A 92 -10.10 -19.47 -6.64
C SER A 92 -11.24 -18.88 -7.47
N PRO A 93 -11.29 -19.16 -8.78
CA PRO A 93 -12.42 -18.75 -9.63
C PRO A 93 -13.75 -19.42 -9.22
N ASP A 94 -13.70 -20.48 -8.43
CA ASP A 94 -14.87 -21.21 -7.92
C ASP A 94 -15.36 -20.66 -6.56
N ALA A 95 -14.77 -19.56 -6.06
CA ALA A 95 -15.24 -18.92 -4.82
C ALA A 95 -16.72 -18.52 -4.94
N PRO A 96 -17.52 -18.68 -3.87
CA PRO A 96 -18.94 -18.32 -3.90
C PRO A 96 -19.12 -16.84 -4.21
N VAL A 97 -20.25 -16.48 -4.81
CA VAL A 97 -20.63 -15.07 -5.01
C VAL A 97 -21.23 -14.55 -3.71
N GLY A 98 -20.68 -13.43 -3.22
CA GLY A 98 -21.12 -12.74 -2.02
C GLY A 98 -22.00 -11.52 -2.32
N GLU A 99 -22.20 -10.69 -1.31
CA GLU A 99 -22.87 -9.39 -1.45
C GLU A 99 -21.95 -8.38 -2.16
N ALA A 100 -22.53 -7.32 -2.73
CA ALA A 100 -21.77 -6.23 -3.35
C ALA A 100 -20.83 -5.53 -2.34
N PRO A 101 -19.74 -4.87 -2.79
CA PRO A 101 -18.86 -4.07 -1.94
C PRO A 101 -19.60 -3.03 -1.10
N ARG A 102 -19.14 -2.83 0.13
CA ARG A 102 -19.63 -1.83 1.10
C ARG A 102 -18.86 -0.51 1.06
N VAL A 103 -17.88 -0.41 0.17
CA VAL A 103 -17.13 0.82 -0.12
C VAL A 103 -17.39 1.21 -1.57
N ALA A 104 -17.17 2.49 -1.89
CA ALA A 104 -17.29 2.96 -3.26
C ALA A 104 -16.19 2.34 -4.15
N TRP A 105 -16.54 1.99 -5.39
CA TRP A 105 -15.60 1.44 -6.37
C TRP A 105 -16.03 1.79 -7.79
N ILE A 106 -15.13 1.66 -8.76
CA ILE A 106 -15.43 1.94 -10.17
C ILE A 106 -15.35 0.66 -10.98
N GLU A 107 -16.35 0.46 -11.83
CA GLU A 107 -16.41 -0.56 -12.88
C GLU A 107 -16.38 0.12 -14.26
N GLY A 108 -15.20 0.28 -14.86
CA GLY A 108 -15.04 0.99 -16.13
C GLY A 108 -15.51 2.46 -16.07
N ARG A 109 -16.77 2.73 -16.42
CA ARG A 109 -17.40 4.07 -16.39
C ARG A 109 -18.67 4.12 -15.53
N THR A 110 -18.68 3.28 -14.50
CA THR A 110 -19.79 3.20 -13.55
C THR A 110 -19.20 3.23 -12.16
N ILE A 111 -19.53 4.25 -11.39
CA ILE A 111 -19.23 4.32 -9.97
C ILE A 111 -20.33 3.54 -9.25
N HIS A 112 -19.94 2.59 -8.41
CA HIS A 112 -20.83 1.86 -7.52
C HIS A 112 -20.69 2.43 -6.11
N LEU A 113 -21.79 2.84 -5.51
CA LEU A 113 -21.83 3.41 -4.17
C LEU A 113 -22.14 2.34 -3.10
N PRO A 114 -21.74 2.54 -1.84
CA PRO A 114 -22.01 1.61 -0.73
C PRO A 114 -23.48 1.26 -0.51
N ASP A 115 -24.40 2.14 -0.89
CA ASP A 115 -25.84 1.93 -0.76
C ASP A 115 -26.44 1.08 -1.90
N GLY A 116 -25.60 0.62 -2.84
CA GLY A 116 -25.98 -0.17 -4.00
C GLY A 116 -26.46 0.65 -5.18
N THR A 117 -26.49 1.99 -5.08
CA THR A 117 -26.75 2.86 -6.23
C THR A 117 -25.53 2.96 -7.14
N THR A 118 -25.75 3.40 -8.38
CA THR A 118 -24.69 3.51 -9.38
C THR A 118 -24.78 4.83 -10.13
N ILE A 119 -23.63 5.44 -10.40
CA ILE A 119 -23.51 6.66 -11.19
C ILE A 119 -22.78 6.32 -12.50
N ALA A 120 -23.45 6.54 -13.62
CA ALA A 120 -22.82 6.39 -14.94
C ALA A 120 -22.00 7.65 -15.27
N THR A 121 -20.79 7.47 -15.81
CA THR A 121 -19.88 8.59 -16.05
C THR A 121 -19.54 8.76 -17.52
N GLU A 122 -19.41 10.02 -17.96
CA GLU A 122 -19.02 10.33 -19.35
C GLU A 122 -17.55 10.02 -19.64
N ARG A 123 -16.71 9.96 -18.60
CA ARG A 123 -15.26 9.74 -18.67
C ARG A 123 -14.82 8.65 -17.70
N PRO A 124 -13.68 7.98 -17.94
CA PRO A 124 -13.09 7.09 -16.97
C PRO A 124 -12.53 7.89 -15.79
N TYR A 125 -12.72 7.38 -14.58
CA TYR A 125 -12.09 7.87 -13.36
C TYR A 125 -11.12 6.82 -12.84
N VAL A 126 -10.12 7.26 -12.08
CA VAL A 126 -9.05 6.43 -11.49
C VAL A 126 -9.10 6.39 -9.96
N SER A 127 -10.01 7.15 -9.34
CA SER A 127 -10.34 7.06 -7.92
C SER A 127 -11.73 7.64 -7.66
N VAL A 128 -12.41 7.21 -6.59
CA VAL A 128 -13.67 7.77 -6.11
C VAL A 128 -13.71 7.85 -4.58
N HIS A 129 -13.92 9.03 -4.04
CA HIS A 129 -14.02 9.27 -2.60
C HIS A 129 -15.40 9.79 -2.26
N LEU A 130 -15.93 9.34 -1.12
CA LEU A 130 -17.18 9.85 -0.56
C LEU A 130 -16.84 10.69 0.65
N VAL A 131 -17.35 11.91 0.69
CA VAL A 131 -17.23 12.80 1.85
C VAL A 131 -18.51 13.61 1.93
N ALA A 132 -19.14 13.68 3.09
CA ALA A 132 -20.36 14.47 3.28
C ALA A 132 -21.57 14.10 2.39
N GLY A 133 -21.55 12.92 1.76
CA GLY A 133 -22.55 12.54 0.74
C GLY A 133 -22.20 13.01 -0.68
N ASP A 134 -21.12 13.78 -0.85
CA ASP A 134 -20.59 14.16 -2.16
C ASP A 134 -19.76 13.03 -2.76
N VAL A 135 -19.84 12.89 -4.08
CA VAL A 135 -19.05 11.93 -4.85
C VAL A 135 -17.92 12.68 -5.55
N LEU A 136 -16.68 12.41 -5.13
CA LEU A 136 -15.49 13.04 -5.66
C LEU A 136 -14.69 12.04 -6.47
N ALA A 137 -14.66 12.23 -7.79
CA ALA A 137 -14.06 11.29 -8.72
C ALA A 137 -12.80 11.89 -9.36
N VAL A 138 -11.68 11.17 -9.29
CA VAL A 138 -10.38 11.62 -9.78
C VAL A 138 -10.10 11.06 -11.15
N TRP A 139 -9.60 11.85 -12.08
CA TRP A 139 -9.18 11.41 -13.42
C TRP A 139 -7.83 12.02 -13.81
N ASN A 140 -7.14 11.35 -14.74
CA ASN A 140 -5.90 11.85 -15.31
C ASN A 140 -6.20 12.79 -16.47
N ASP A 141 -5.78 14.03 -16.37
CA ASP A 141 -5.91 15.01 -17.44
C ASP A 141 -4.72 14.89 -18.39
N ASP A 142 -4.89 14.09 -19.45
CA ASP A 142 -3.86 13.82 -20.45
C ASP A 142 -3.37 15.08 -21.19
N GLU A 143 -4.16 16.17 -21.21
CA GLU A 143 -3.75 17.42 -21.86
C GLU A 143 -2.73 18.18 -21.02
N THR A 144 -2.90 18.17 -19.69
CA THR A 144 -2.05 18.92 -18.76
C THR A 144 -1.01 18.05 -18.06
N GLY A 145 -1.20 16.73 -18.05
CA GLY A 145 -0.40 15.76 -17.29
C GLY A 145 -0.70 15.74 -15.79
N PHE A 146 -1.64 16.57 -15.32
CA PHE A 146 -2.05 16.63 -13.91
C PHE A 146 -3.30 15.79 -13.65
N LYS A 147 -3.62 15.57 -12.38
CA LYS A 147 -4.90 14.96 -12.00
C LYS A 147 -5.95 16.05 -11.79
N ARG A 148 -7.21 15.66 -11.98
CA ARG A 148 -8.36 16.51 -11.69
C ARG A 148 -9.35 15.74 -10.86
N MET A 149 -9.97 16.42 -9.91
CA MET A 149 -11.05 15.89 -9.09
C MET A 149 -12.36 16.56 -9.48
N ASP A 150 -13.30 15.76 -9.97
CA ASP A 150 -14.64 16.19 -10.33
C ASP A 150 -15.59 15.87 -9.18
N GLU A 151 -16.42 16.84 -8.82
CA GLU A 151 -17.56 16.65 -7.93
C GLU A 151 -18.77 16.28 -8.78
N LEU A 152 -19.39 15.13 -8.49
CA LEU A 152 -20.46 14.57 -9.28
C LEU A 152 -21.79 14.66 -8.54
N ASP A 153 -22.86 14.93 -9.29
CA ASP A 153 -24.22 14.72 -8.79
C ASP A 153 -24.68 13.25 -8.94
N GLU A 154 -25.88 12.95 -8.45
CA GLU A 154 -26.49 11.61 -8.52
C GLU A 154 -26.67 11.09 -9.97
N SER A 155 -26.66 11.98 -10.97
CA SER A 155 -26.80 11.63 -12.39
C SER A 155 -25.46 11.44 -13.10
N GLY A 156 -24.35 11.80 -12.44
CA GLY A 156 -23.01 11.78 -12.99
C GLY A 156 -22.61 13.07 -13.71
N GLU A 157 -23.41 14.14 -13.59
CA GLU A 157 -23.05 15.46 -14.08
C GLU A 157 -21.94 16.07 -13.20
N VAL A 158 -20.95 16.69 -13.83
CA VAL A 158 -19.84 17.36 -13.14
C VAL A 158 -20.31 18.73 -12.63
N LEU A 159 -20.45 18.85 -11.31
CA LEU A 159 -20.81 20.09 -10.61
C LEU A 159 -19.63 21.06 -10.50
N ALA A 160 -18.45 20.51 -10.21
CA ALA A 160 -17.20 21.26 -10.08
C ALA A 160 -16.02 20.38 -10.50
N SER A 161 -14.92 21.02 -10.91
CA SER A 161 -13.69 20.31 -11.28
C SER A 161 -12.47 21.07 -10.79
N THR A 162 -11.65 20.42 -9.98
CA THR A 162 -10.51 21.02 -9.27
C THR A 162 -9.20 20.39 -9.75
N PRO A 163 -8.21 21.18 -10.20
CA PRO A 163 -6.88 20.65 -10.48
C PRO A 163 -6.19 20.24 -9.18
N MET A 164 -5.54 19.08 -9.20
CA MET A 164 -4.85 18.53 -8.03
C MET A 164 -3.56 17.81 -8.44
N GLU A 165 -2.75 17.52 -7.44
CA GLU A 165 -1.52 16.75 -7.57
C GLU A 165 -1.53 15.58 -6.59
N GLY A 166 -0.94 14.44 -7.00
CA GLY A 166 -0.90 13.25 -6.17
C GLY A 166 -2.26 12.54 -6.00
N PRO A 167 -2.37 11.63 -5.01
CA PRO A 167 -3.64 11.00 -4.66
C PRO A 167 -4.52 11.91 -3.79
N VAL A 168 -5.81 11.56 -3.70
CA VAL A 168 -6.66 11.98 -2.59
C VAL A 168 -6.58 10.88 -1.53
N VAL A 169 -6.43 11.25 -0.28
CA VAL A 169 -6.42 10.31 0.86
C VAL A 169 -7.67 10.54 1.71
N ALA A 170 -8.16 9.49 2.35
CA ALA A 170 -9.33 9.53 3.20
C ALA A 170 -9.04 8.91 4.57
N ASN A 171 -9.71 9.40 5.61
CA ASN A 171 -9.65 8.74 6.91
C ASN A 171 -10.53 7.48 6.92
N GLU A 172 -10.46 6.72 8.01
CA GLU A 172 -11.00 5.36 8.08
C GLU A 172 -12.53 5.29 7.94
N ASP A 173 -13.25 6.37 8.30
CA ASP A 173 -14.71 6.46 8.18
C ASP A 173 -15.17 7.28 6.96
N GLY A 174 -14.24 7.80 6.16
CA GLY A 174 -14.52 8.66 5.00
C GLY A 174 -15.12 10.02 5.35
N SER A 175 -15.10 10.44 6.63
CA SER A 175 -15.61 11.76 7.02
C SER A 175 -14.65 12.91 6.68
N VAL A 176 -13.38 12.60 6.43
CA VAL A 176 -12.33 13.56 6.05
C VAL A 176 -11.57 13.05 4.85
N ILE A 177 -11.36 13.93 3.88
CA ILE A 177 -10.39 13.70 2.81
C ILE A 177 -9.34 14.81 2.77
N ALA A 178 -8.16 14.49 2.24
CA ALA A 178 -7.13 15.48 1.94
C ALA A 178 -6.55 15.29 0.54
N TYR A 179 -6.23 16.41 -0.12
CA TYR A 179 -5.61 16.41 -1.45
C TYR A 179 -4.76 17.66 -1.65
N ALA A 180 -3.69 17.57 -2.42
CA ALA A 180 -2.86 18.72 -2.76
C ALA A 180 -3.40 19.43 -4.00
N LEU A 181 -3.52 20.76 -3.97
CA LEU A 181 -3.76 21.54 -5.18
C LEU A 181 -2.48 21.59 -6.03
N GLY A 182 -2.64 21.64 -7.36
CA GLY A 182 -1.50 21.55 -8.27
C GLY A 182 -0.45 22.65 -8.08
N GLY A 183 0.83 22.28 -8.26
CA GLY A 183 1.98 23.18 -8.17
C GLY A 183 3.04 22.62 -7.21
N GLU A 184 4.31 22.98 -7.45
CA GLU A 184 5.49 22.43 -6.76
C GLU A 184 5.41 22.42 -5.22
N HIS A 185 4.67 23.38 -4.66
CA HIS A 185 4.34 23.48 -3.23
C HIS A 185 2.89 23.95 -3.05
N GLY A 186 1.97 23.32 -3.79
CA GLY A 186 0.55 23.68 -3.73
C GLY A 186 -0.04 23.44 -2.34
N PRO A 187 -1.00 24.28 -1.89
CA PRO A 187 -1.62 24.10 -0.59
C PRO A 187 -2.43 22.80 -0.53
N ILE A 188 -2.53 22.23 0.67
CA ILE A 188 -3.32 21.04 0.92
C ILE A 188 -4.76 21.48 1.22
N GLN A 189 -5.73 20.82 0.60
CA GLN A 189 -7.14 20.96 0.91
C GLN A 189 -7.57 19.80 1.79
N VAL A 190 -8.20 20.11 2.92
CA VAL A 190 -8.89 19.15 3.77
C VAL A 190 -10.38 19.42 3.66
N ARG A 191 -11.17 18.42 3.28
CA ARG A 191 -12.63 18.55 3.15
C ARG A 191 -13.31 17.63 4.14
N THR A 192 -14.32 18.16 4.81
CA THR A 192 -15.24 17.47 5.73
C THR A 192 -16.68 17.75 5.30
N ALA A 193 -17.66 17.30 6.08
CA ALA A 193 -19.07 17.63 5.84
C ALA A 193 -19.42 19.09 6.12
N GLU A 194 -18.63 19.78 6.94
CA GLU A 194 -18.90 21.13 7.41
C GLU A 194 -18.14 22.18 6.60
N ALA A 195 -16.93 21.86 6.17
CA ALA A 195 -16.03 22.83 5.57
C ALA A 195 -14.95 22.21 4.67
N THR A 196 -14.39 23.06 3.83
CA THR A 196 -13.10 22.83 3.17
C THR A 196 -12.09 23.83 3.75
N THR A 197 -10.96 23.32 4.24
CA THR A 197 -9.87 24.09 4.82
C THR A 197 -8.62 23.99 3.95
N THR A 198 -8.08 25.15 3.59
CA THR A 198 -6.79 25.26 2.93
C THR A 198 -5.68 25.33 3.97
N ILE A 199 -4.72 24.41 3.89
CA ILE A 199 -3.50 24.40 4.69
C ILE A 199 -2.35 24.93 3.84
N GLU A 200 -1.81 26.07 4.26
CA GLU A 200 -0.60 26.64 3.68
C GLU A 200 0.61 25.98 4.35
N ALA A 201 1.10 24.90 3.74
CA ALA A 201 2.28 24.19 4.22
C ALA A 201 3.29 24.01 3.10
N ASP A 202 4.56 24.22 3.43
CA ASP A 202 5.68 23.95 2.54
C ASP A 202 5.98 22.45 2.53
N VAL A 203 5.06 21.69 1.93
CA VAL A 203 5.21 20.25 1.74
C VAL A 203 5.74 20.04 0.32
N PRO A 204 6.97 19.53 0.16
CA PRO A 204 7.51 19.25 -1.18
C PRO A 204 6.63 18.21 -1.85
N TYR A 205 6.31 18.40 -3.14
CA TYR A 205 5.64 17.45 -4.05
C TYR A 205 5.00 16.25 -3.33
N GLY A 206 3.88 16.51 -2.66
CA GLY A 206 3.36 15.60 -1.65
C GLY A 206 2.48 14.52 -2.27
N MET A 207 3.01 13.31 -2.38
CA MET A 207 2.15 12.13 -2.33
C MET A 207 1.62 12.07 -0.89
N LEU A 208 0.40 12.59 -0.68
CA LEU A 208 -0.30 12.37 0.57
C LEU A 208 -0.49 10.87 0.72
N THR A 209 -0.30 10.35 1.94
CA THR A 209 -0.32 8.91 2.20
C THR A 209 -1.41 8.52 3.19
N ALA A 210 -1.85 9.45 4.05
CA ALA A 210 -2.96 9.23 4.97
C ALA A 210 -3.50 10.57 5.47
N VAL A 211 -4.76 10.59 5.89
CA VAL A 211 -5.33 11.67 6.69
C VAL A 211 -6.04 11.08 7.90
N ASN A 212 -5.64 11.51 9.09
CA ASN A 212 -6.26 11.06 10.34
C ASN A 212 -7.05 12.20 10.96
N GLY A 213 -8.18 11.84 11.56
CA GLY A 213 -9.13 12.79 12.10
C GLY A 213 -10.47 12.14 12.41
N ALA A 214 -11.17 12.66 13.42
CA ALA A 214 -12.56 12.31 13.69
C ALA A 214 -13.43 13.57 13.62
N ASP A 215 -14.73 13.39 13.37
CA ASP A 215 -15.78 14.40 13.54
C ASP A 215 -15.50 15.77 12.87
N GLY A 216 -14.98 15.78 11.63
CA GLY A 216 -14.82 17.03 10.86
C GLY A 216 -13.73 18.00 11.36
N CYS A 217 -12.75 17.48 12.12
CA CYS A 217 -11.44 18.06 12.45
C CYS A 217 -11.29 19.59 12.64
N PRO A 218 -11.53 20.12 13.85
CA PRO A 218 -11.15 21.50 14.19
C PRO A 218 -9.71 21.68 14.71
N ASP A 219 -9.12 20.73 15.44
CA ASP A 219 -7.73 20.83 15.99
C ASP A 219 -6.93 19.51 15.91
N GLY A 220 -7.50 18.47 15.29
CA GLY A 220 -6.98 17.10 15.40
C GLY A 220 -6.51 16.45 14.10
N CYS A 221 -6.66 17.13 12.96
CA CYS A 221 -6.33 16.51 11.69
C CYS A 221 -4.83 16.41 11.49
N ALA A 222 -4.41 15.25 10.98
CA ALA A 222 -3.03 14.93 10.71
C ALA A 222 -2.93 14.37 9.29
N ILE A 223 -2.31 15.14 8.39
CA ILE A 223 -2.09 14.70 7.02
C ILE A 223 -0.66 14.19 6.94
N TYR A 224 -0.50 12.95 6.53
CA TYR A 224 0.79 12.33 6.32
C TYR A 224 1.18 12.42 4.85
N TYR A 225 2.45 12.64 4.60
CA TYR A 225 2.98 12.74 3.25
C TYR A 225 4.33 12.04 3.14
N SER A 226 4.63 11.59 1.93
CA SER A 226 5.92 11.01 1.59
C SER A 226 6.35 11.46 0.19
N ALA A 227 7.24 12.44 0.12
CA ALA A 227 7.79 12.94 -1.14
C ALA A 227 9.12 12.24 -1.47
N PRO A 228 9.26 11.61 -2.64
CA PRO A 228 10.50 10.99 -3.07
C PRO A 228 11.56 12.03 -3.46
N GLY A 229 12.83 11.63 -3.44
CA GLY A 229 13.95 12.41 -4.00
C GLY A 229 14.79 13.16 -2.96
N PRO A 230 15.86 13.85 -3.39
CA PRO A 230 16.85 14.49 -2.51
C PRO A 230 16.31 15.72 -1.77
N GLU A 231 15.30 16.38 -2.35
CA GLU A 231 14.57 17.50 -1.74
C GLU A 231 13.23 17.02 -1.15
N GLY A 232 12.87 15.76 -1.39
CA GLY A 232 11.71 15.10 -0.81
C GLY A 232 11.88 14.88 0.69
N GLY A 233 10.75 14.80 1.38
CA GLY A 233 10.69 14.50 2.80
C GLY A 233 9.43 13.72 3.12
N MET A 234 9.39 13.16 4.31
CA MET A 234 8.19 12.58 4.87
C MET A 234 7.89 13.23 6.20
N GLY A 235 6.62 13.31 6.52
CA GLY A 235 6.19 14.00 7.71
C GLY A 235 4.69 13.94 7.90
N ARG A 236 4.28 14.68 8.91
CA ARG A 236 2.91 14.97 9.27
C ARG A 236 2.74 16.48 9.26
N VAL A 237 1.67 16.95 8.64
CA VAL A 237 1.23 18.34 8.70
C VAL A 237 -0.10 18.43 9.44
N ASP A 238 -0.22 19.39 10.36
CA ASP A 238 -1.49 19.71 11.02
C ASP A 238 -2.25 20.82 10.26
N LEU A 239 -3.45 21.17 10.74
CA LEU A 239 -4.29 22.18 10.10
C LEU A 239 -3.69 23.61 10.14
N ASP A 240 -2.76 23.86 11.06
CA ASP A 240 -2.04 25.13 11.17
C ASP A 240 -0.84 25.20 10.20
N GLY A 241 -0.58 24.12 9.45
CA GLY A 241 0.56 24.01 8.55
C GLY A 241 1.87 23.67 9.25
N ASN A 242 1.85 23.27 10.53
CA ASN A 242 3.06 22.86 11.22
C ASN A 242 3.48 21.47 10.75
N VAL A 243 4.71 21.39 10.24
CA VAL A 243 5.29 20.13 9.80
C VAL A 243 6.08 19.49 10.94
N THR A 244 5.79 18.22 11.21
CA THR A 244 6.52 17.38 12.16
C THR A 244 6.99 16.10 11.49
N ARG A 245 8.03 15.48 12.07
CA ARG A 245 8.50 14.16 11.63
C ARG A 245 8.12 13.13 12.70
N PRO A 246 7.02 12.38 12.51
CA PRO A 246 6.56 11.41 13.51
C PRO A 246 7.53 10.24 13.66
N VAL A 247 8.32 9.97 12.62
CA VAL A 247 9.32 8.90 12.55
C VAL A 247 10.55 9.42 11.80
N THR A 248 11.74 8.94 12.18
CA THR A 248 13.02 9.37 11.55
C THR A 248 13.72 8.28 10.75
N ASP A 249 13.39 7.01 11.02
CA ASP A 249 14.11 5.86 10.47
C ASP A 249 13.28 5.14 9.41
N VAL A 250 12.75 5.93 8.47
CA VAL A 250 11.91 5.52 7.34
C VAL A 250 12.38 6.23 6.06
N LEU A 251 12.22 5.55 4.93
CA LEU A 251 12.45 6.04 3.58
C LEU A 251 11.17 6.57 2.93
N SER A 252 10.03 6.01 3.30
CA SER A 252 8.70 6.49 2.91
C SER A 252 7.66 6.06 3.93
N ILE A 253 6.61 6.85 4.08
CA ILE A 253 5.39 6.48 4.82
C ILE A 253 4.46 5.81 3.80
N SER A 254 3.87 4.67 4.17
CA SER A 254 2.83 4.02 3.36
C SER A 254 1.44 4.42 3.85
N ASP A 255 1.25 4.45 5.17
CA ASP A 255 -0.02 4.79 5.81
C ASP A 255 0.22 5.14 7.30
N ALA A 256 -0.77 5.76 7.94
CA ALA A 256 -0.79 6.07 9.36
C ALA A 256 -2.19 5.89 9.94
N HIS A 257 -2.29 5.30 11.14
CA HIS A 257 -3.58 5.14 11.82
C HIS A 257 -3.59 5.90 13.15
N GLY A 258 -4.58 6.78 13.29
CA GLY A 258 -4.68 7.73 14.40
C GLY A 258 -3.41 8.57 14.60
N ASP A 259 -3.13 8.97 15.84
CA ASP A 259 -1.97 9.83 16.16
C ASP A 259 -0.67 9.07 16.45
N ARG A 260 -0.69 7.73 16.41
CA ARG A 260 0.38 6.91 17.01
C ARG A 260 1.01 5.91 16.06
N LEU A 261 0.25 5.34 15.13
CA LEU A 261 0.73 4.27 14.27
C LEU A 261 1.16 4.83 12.91
N VAL A 262 2.32 4.40 12.45
CA VAL A 262 2.84 4.70 11.12
C VAL A 262 3.40 3.41 10.53
N ALA A 263 3.04 3.10 9.29
CA ALA A 263 3.67 2.05 8.49
C ALA A 263 4.54 2.71 7.41
N GLY A 264 5.67 2.07 7.08
CA GLY A 264 6.54 2.63 6.06
C GLY A 264 7.73 1.77 5.70
N LEU A 265 8.35 2.10 4.57
CA LEU A 265 9.57 1.49 4.08
C LEU A 265 10.75 2.00 4.91
N THR A 266 11.65 1.12 5.33
CA THR A 266 12.82 1.43 6.16
C THR A 266 14.14 1.14 5.45
N ALA A 267 14.14 0.23 4.48
CA ALA A 267 15.29 -0.09 3.65
C ALA A 267 14.84 -0.46 2.24
N ALA A 268 15.64 -0.04 1.25
CA ALA A 268 15.47 -0.41 -0.15
C ALA A 268 16.85 -0.56 -0.81
N ASP A 269 17.17 -1.79 -1.20
CA ASP A 269 18.34 -2.14 -1.99
C ASP A 269 17.88 -2.92 -3.22
N SER A 270 17.90 -2.26 -4.37
CA SER A 270 17.49 -2.86 -5.65
C SER A 270 18.55 -3.79 -6.24
N ILE A 271 19.80 -3.74 -5.78
CA ILE A 271 20.87 -4.63 -6.23
C ILE A 271 20.74 -5.96 -5.49
N GLU A 272 20.49 -5.90 -4.18
CA GLU A 272 20.29 -7.07 -3.32
C GLU A 272 18.83 -7.54 -3.29
N LEU A 273 17.93 -6.82 -3.96
CA LEU A 273 16.48 -7.05 -3.96
C LEU A 273 15.91 -7.16 -2.53
N THR A 274 16.41 -6.30 -1.64
CA THR A 274 16.02 -6.27 -0.23
C THR A 274 15.22 -5.02 0.04
N PHE A 275 13.97 -5.21 0.47
CA PHE A 275 13.05 -4.15 0.83
C PHE A 275 12.47 -4.50 2.18
N CYS A 276 12.56 -3.58 3.14
CA CYS A 276 12.09 -3.80 4.49
C CYS A 276 11.11 -2.71 4.89
N SER A 277 10.02 -3.10 5.52
CA SER A 277 8.99 -2.20 6.03
C SER A 277 8.76 -2.44 7.51
N ALA A 278 8.32 -1.41 8.23
CA ALA A 278 8.14 -1.46 9.67
C ALA A 278 6.87 -0.73 10.10
N VAL A 279 6.34 -1.15 11.24
CA VAL A 279 5.33 -0.40 12.00
C VAL A 279 6.03 0.35 13.12
N PHE A 280 5.64 1.61 13.31
CA PHE A 280 6.08 2.47 14.38
C PHE A 280 4.90 2.80 15.29
N GLU A 281 5.16 2.95 16.58
CA GLU A 281 4.19 3.41 17.56
C GLU A 281 4.79 4.53 18.42
N GLY A 282 4.19 5.73 18.37
CA GLY A 282 4.70 6.90 19.09
C GLY A 282 6.14 7.26 18.69
N GLY A 283 6.49 7.04 17.42
CA GLY A 283 7.80 7.29 16.84
C GLY A 283 8.84 6.18 17.08
N ALA A 284 8.56 5.19 17.93
CA ALA A 284 9.45 4.06 18.14
C ALA A 284 9.11 2.91 17.20
N ARG A 285 10.12 2.26 16.61
CA ARG A 285 9.92 1.06 15.78
C ARG A 285 9.36 -0.07 16.66
N LYS A 286 8.20 -0.57 16.28
CA LYS A 286 7.49 -1.66 16.98
C LYS A 286 7.98 -3.02 16.52
N TRP A 287 8.01 -3.22 15.21
CA TRP A 287 8.56 -4.40 14.54
C TRP A 287 8.88 -4.07 13.07
N GLU A 288 9.63 -4.96 12.42
CA GLU A 288 10.10 -4.82 11.04
C GLU A 288 10.02 -6.16 10.32
N THR A 289 9.77 -6.12 9.01
CA THR A 289 9.80 -7.27 8.12
C THR A 289 10.49 -6.90 6.82
N CYS A 290 11.22 -7.86 6.24
CA CYS A 290 11.75 -7.77 4.87
C CYS A 290 11.12 -8.81 3.95
N GLU A 291 10.09 -9.52 4.43
CA GLU A 291 9.36 -10.52 3.65
C GLU A 291 8.19 -9.93 2.88
N THR A 292 7.65 -8.81 3.36
CA THR A 292 6.46 -8.15 2.81
C THR A 292 6.59 -6.62 2.83
N SER A 293 5.97 -5.93 1.88
CA SER A 293 5.80 -4.48 1.93
C SER A 293 4.51 -4.16 2.69
N LEU A 294 4.59 -3.31 3.71
CA LEU A 294 3.41 -2.84 4.45
C LEU A 294 2.74 -1.69 3.68
N GLU A 295 1.41 -1.69 3.66
CA GLU A 295 0.62 -0.76 2.86
C GLU A 295 -0.31 0.06 3.75
N ALA A 296 -1.49 -0.47 4.10
CA ALA A 296 -2.52 0.25 4.83
C ALA A 296 -3.00 -0.50 6.09
N PHE A 297 -3.27 0.24 7.15
CA PHE A 297 -3.90 -0.25 8.37
C PHE A 297 -5.39 -0.55 8.14
N SER A 298 -5.92 -1.52 8.88
CA SER A 298 -7.37 -1.71 8.95
C SER A 298 -8.04 -0.49 9.58
N PRO A 299 -9.34 -0.25 9.31
CA PRO A 299 -10.08 0.87 9.90
C PRO A 299 -10.04 0.96 11.44
N ASP A 300 -9.78 -0.14 12.14
CA ASP A 300 -9.62 -0.20 13.60
C ASP A 300 -8.16 -0.25 14.08
N GLY A 301 -7.20 -0.19 13.15
CA GLY A 301 -5.76 -0.23 13.40
C GLY A 301 -5.22 -1.58 13.89
N ALA A 302 -6.06 -2.59 14.06
CA ALA A 302 -5.66 -3.89 14.59
C ALA A 302 -4.79 -4.69 13.61
N TRP A 303 -4.94 -4.42 12.32
CA TRP A 303 -4.26 -5.13 11.24
C TRP A 303 -3.54 -4.18 10.30
N VAL A 304 -2.54 -4.71 9.59
CA VAL A 304 -1.90 -4.02 8.47
C VAL A 304 -1.90 -4.94 7.26
N MET A 305 -2.40 -4.42 6.14
CA MET A 305 -2.34 -5.05 4.84
C MET A 305 -0.89 -5.00 4.33
N ALA A 306 -0.45 -6.09 3.71
CA ALA A 306 0.86 -6.18 3.11
C ALA A 306 0.84 -6.94 1.79
N SER A 307 1.85 -6.73 0.97
CA SER A 307 2.07 -7.41 -0.31
C SER A 307 3.53 -7.83 -0.47
N ASP A 308 3.94 -8.23 -1.68
CA ASP A 308 5.32 -8.66 -1.92
C ASP A 308 6.29 -7.54 -1.50
N ALA A 309 7.35 -7.89 -0.76
CA ALA A 309 8.38 -6.91 -0.41
C ALA A 309 8.97 -6.23 -1.64
N TYR A 310 9.01 -6.97 -2.75
CA TYR A 310 9.46 -6.49 -4.03
C TYR A 310 8.48 -6.90 -5.12
N GLN A 311 7.90 -5.90 -5.79
CA GLN A 311 7.06 -6.10 -6.94
C GLN A 311 7.93 -6.21 -8.21
N ASP A 312 7.75 -7.31 -8.94
CA ASP A 312 8.26 -7.47 -10.31
C ASP A 312 7.11 -7.96 -11.21
N GLY A 313 6.89 -7.26 -12.33
CA GLY A 313 5.85 -7.61 -13.30
C GLY A 313 4.52 -6.88 -13.11
N ALA A 314 3.43 -7.55 -13.51
CA ALA A 314 2.12 -6.93 -13.75
C ALA A 314 1.33 -6.57 -12.47
N GLY A 315 1.74 -7.08 -11.30
CA GLY A 315 1.10 -6.81 -10.02
C GLY A 315 1.68 -7.69 -8.92
N GLN A 316 0.96 -7.75 -7.80
CA GLN A 316 1.35 -8.53 -6.63
C GLN A 316 0.99 -10.01 -6.81
N SER A 317 1.86 -10.88 -6.33
CA SER A 317 1.64 -12.33 -6.31
C SER A 317 0.84 -12.79 -5.09
N MET A 318 0.74 -11.94 -4.06
CA MET A 318 -0.05 -12.21 -2.86
C MET A 318 -0.55 -10.92 -2.18
N VAL A 319 -1.52 -11.09 -1.30
CA VAL A 319 -1.90 -10.10 -0.27
C VAL A 319 -1.89 -10.80 1.09
N ALA A 320 -1.35 -10.17 2.11
CA ALA A 320 -1.32 -10.69 3.46
C ALA A 320 -1.93 -9.69 4.44
N ILE A 321 -2.47 -10.22 5.54
CA ILE A 321 -2.94 -9.42 6.67
C ILE A 321 -2.09 -9.80 7.89
N LEU A 322 -1.48 -8.79 8.51
CA LEU A 322 -0.57 -8.95 9.64
C LEU A 322 -1.15 -8.27 10.87
N ASP A 323 -0.93 -8.84 12.04
CA ASP A 323 -1.23 -8.21 13.33
C ASP A 323 -0.34 -6.98 13.53
N THR A 324 -0.95 -5.81 13.71
CA THR A 324 -0.23 -4.54 13.92
C THR A 324 0.61 -4.57 15.20
N GLY A 325 0.23 -5.39 16.19
CA GLY A 325 0.93 -5.56 17.45
C GLY A 325 2.31 -6.20 17.33
N SER A 326 2.42 -7.22 16.49
CA SER A 326 3.53 -8.17 16.51
C SER A 326 4.17 -8.41 15.15
N GLY A 327 3.52 -8.03 14.05
CA GLY A 327 3.91 -8.40 12.69
C GLY A 327 3.61 -9.86 12.35
N GLY A 328 2.93 -10.59 13.25
CA GLY A 328 2.50 -11.95 13.02
C GLY A 328 1.47 -12.01 11.89
N ARG A 329 1.73 -12.82 10.87
CA ARG A 329 0.80 -13.01 9.75
C ARG A 329 -0.46 -13.76 10.22
N GLN A 330 -1.61 -13.14 10.03
CA GLN A 330 -2.93 -13.73 10.30
C GLN A 330 -3.35 -14.65 9.14
N VAL A 331 -3.32 -14.12 7.92
CA VAL A 331 -3.72 -14.85 6.70
C VAL A 331 -2.93 -14.34 5.49
N GLN A 332 -2.74 -15.19 4.49
CA GLN A 332 -2.20 -14.83 3.18
C GLN A 332 -3.07 -15.37 2.06
N TYR A 333 -3.30 -14.53 1.06
CA TYR A 333 -4.01 -14.83 -0.17
C TYR A 333 -3.06 -14.83 -1.35
N ASP A 334 -2.79 -16.01 -1.89
CA ASP A 334 -1.96 -16.18 -3.09
C ASP A 334 -2.79 -15.95 -4.35
N ALA A 335 -2.26 -15.17 -5.29
CA ALA A 335 -2.89 -14.90 -6.58
C ALA A 335 -2.91 -16.13 -7.52
N GLY A 336 -2.28 -17.24 -7.12
CA GLY A 336 -2.28 -18.51 -7.86
C GLY A 336 -1.67 -18.39 -9.25
N ASP A 337 -2.51 -18.51 -10.28
CA ASP A 337 -2.12 -18.40 -11.68
C ASP A 337 -2.24 -16.98 -12.24
N GLY A 338 -2.37 -15.98 -11.37
CA GLY A 338 -2.67 -14.61 -11.74
C GLY A 338 -1.82 -13.59 -10.98
N PHE A 339 -2.36 -12.39 -10.85
CA PHE A 339 -1.80 -11.32 -10.01
C PHE A 339 -2.91 -10.44 -9.43
N VAL A 340 -2.58 -9.72 -8.37
CA VAL A 340 -3.42 -8.71 -7.72
C VAL A 340 -2.94 -7.32 -8.13
N ASN A 341 -3.86 -6.43 -8.49
CA ASN A 341 -3.54 -5.04 -8.86
C ASN A 341 -3.98 -4.08 -7.75
N TYR A 342 -5.29 -4.01 -7.50
CA TYR A 342 -5.88 -3.16 -6.47
C TYR A 342 -6.28 -3.94 -5.23
N ARG A 343 -6.20 -3.27 -4.08
CA ARG A 343 -6.61 -3.80 -2.78
C ARG A 343 -6.93 -2.67 -1.82
N ILE A 344 -8.01 -2.81 -1.05
CA ILE A 344 -8.47 -1.83 -0.06
C ILE A 344 -9.15 -2.57 1.10
N TRP A 345 -9.09 -2.01 2.30
CA TRP A 345 -9.99 -2.39 3.38
C TRP A 345 -11.43 -2.00 3.05
N GLU A 346 -12.33 -2.96 3.17
CA GLU A 346 -13.77 -2.70 3.12
C GLU A 346 -14.34 -2.41 4.51
N ASP A 347 -13.78 -3.08 5.52
CA ASP A 347 -14.06 -2.93 6.93
C ASP A 347 -12.87 -3.45 7.76
N ALA A 348 -12.97 -3.46 9.09
CA ALA A 348 -11.92 -3.93 9.99
C ALA A 348 -11.46 -5.39 9.78
N THR A 349 -12.23 -6.19 9.04
CA THR A 349 -12.04 -7.64 8.93
C THR A 349 -12.02 -8.16 7.49
N HIS A 350 -12.29 -7.33 6.48
CA HIS A 350 -12.30 -7.74 5.08
C HIS A 350 -11.54 -6.78 4.17
N LEU A 351 -10.82 -7.37 3.22
CA LEU A 351 -10.21 -6.67 2.09
C LEU A 351 -11.02 -6.94 0.82
N LEU A 352 -11.09 -5.95 -0.05
CA LEU A 352 -11.43 -6.15 -1.46
C LEU A 352 -10.14 -6.27 -2.27
N VAL A 353 -10.10 -7.21 -3.21
CA VAL A 353 -8.91 -7.56 -3.98
C VAL A 353 -9.27 -7.72 -5.46
N ALA A 354 -8.72 -6.87 -6.33
CA ALA A 354 -8.86 -6.99 -7.77
C ALA A 354 -7.77 -7.92 -8.33
N HIS A 355 -8.19 -9.09 -8.79
CA HIS A 355 -7.34 -10.18 -9.27
C HIS A 355 -7.56 -10.44 -10.77
N HIS A 356 -6.48 -10.66 -11.51
CA HIS A 356 -6.53 -11.12 -12.90
C HIS A 356 -5.99 -12.54 -13.00
N SER A 357 -6.75 -13.47 -13.57
CA SER A 357 -6.29 -14.85 -13.83
C SER A 357 -5.74 -15.01 -15.25
N PHE A 358 -4.56 -15.63 -15.39
CA PHE A 358 -3.99 -15.92 -16.72
C PHE A 358 -4.66 -17.11 -17.42
N ALA A 359 -5.28 -18.05 -16.69
CA ALA A 359 -5.92 -19.21 -17.32
C ALA A 359 -7.15 -18.84 -18.17
N ASP A 360 -7.97 -17.89 -17.70
CA ASP A 360 -9.21 -17.50 -18.38
C ASP A 360 -9.23 -16.04 -18.87
N GLY A 361 -8.25 -15.22 -18.47
CA GLY A 361 -8.15 -13.81 -18.86
C GLY A 361 -9.28 -12.95 -18.28
N LEU A 362 -9.81 -13.35 -17.12
CA LEU A 362 -10.85 -12.61 -16.41
C LEU A 362 -10.27 -11.91 -15.18
N TRP A 363 -10.77 -10.69 -14.99
CA TRP A 363 -10.68 -9.95 -13.75
C TRP A 363 -11.80 -10.35 -12.82
N ARG A 364 -11.49 -10.46 -11.53
CA ARG A 364 -12.42 -10.74 -10.44
C ARG A 364 -12.16 -9.78 -9.30
N LEU A 365 -13.24 -9.35 -8.67
CA LEU A 365 -13.17 -8.61 -7.41
C LEU A 365 -13.54 -9.59 -6.29
N TYR A 366 -12.57 -9.94 -5.45
CA TYR A 366 -12.78 -10.80 -4.30
C TYR A 366 -12.97 -9.96 -3.04
N ARG A 367 -13.84 -10.41 -2.12
CA ARG A 367 -13.82 -10.07 -0.70
C ARG A 367 -13.13 -11.20 0.05
N VAL A 368 -12.14 -10.86 0.86
CA VAL A 368 -11.34 -11.83 1.62
C VAL A 368 -11.27 -11.43 3.09
N GLY A 369 -11.41 -12.39 4.01
CA GLY A 369 -11.56 -12.14 5.45
C GLY A 369 -10.39 -12.60 6.34
N LEU A 370 -10.29 -12.08 7.56
CA LEU A 370 -9.25 -12.53 8.52
C LEU A 370 -9.27 -14.03 8.86
N ASP A 371 -10.38 -14.71 8.56
CA ASP A 371 -10.64 -16.13 8.80
C ASP A 371 -10.31 -17.03 7.59
N GLY A 372 -9.71 -16.49 6.53
CA GLY A 372 -9.41 -17.25 5.31
C GLY A 372 -10.58 -17.36 4.34
N SER A 373 -11.74 -16.76 4.64
CA SER A 373 -12.87 -16.72 3.71
C SER A 373 -12.50 -15.98 2.42
N VAL A 374 -13.10 -16.42 1.31
CA VAL A 374 -12.98 -15.82 -0.03
C VAL A 374 -14.35 -15.91 -0.70
N GLU A 375 -14.84 -14.78 -1.19
CA GLU A 375 -16.03 -14.69 -2.04
C GLU A 375 -15.84 -13.67 -3.16
N GLN A 376 -16.57 -13.82 -4.25
CA GLN A 376 -16.60 -12.85 -5.34
C GLN A 376 -17.57 -11.74 -4.97
N ALA A 377 -17.07 -10.51 -4.82
CA ALA A 377 -17.86 -9.33 -4.49
C ALA A 377 -18.52 -8.69 -5.73
N ALA A 378 -18.01 -9.00 -6.93
CA ALA A 378 -18.61 -8.60 -8.19
C ALA A 378 -18.48 -9.70 -9.24
N GLU A 379 -19.36 -9.64 -10.24
CA GLU A 379 -19.32 -10.53 -11.40
C GLU A 379 -18.00 -10.37 -12.18
N PRO A 380 -17.35 -11.45 -12.64
CA PRO A 380 -16.11 -11.37 -13.40
C PRO A 380 -16.22 -10.52 -14.66
N ARG A 381 -15.10 -9.88 -15.03
CA ARG A 381 -15.03 -8.98 -16.19
C ARG A 381 -13.82 -9.26 -17.07
N LYS A 382 -13.97 -8.97 -18.36
CA LYS A 382 -12.84 -8.87 -19.28
C LYS A 382 -12.38 -7.42 -19.34
N SER A 383 -11.08 -7.23 -19.47
CA SER A 383 -10.50 -5.95 -19.83
C SER A 383 -9.88 -6.03 -21.24
N PRO A 384 -9.93 -4.95 -22.04
CA PRO A 384 -9.19 -4.89 -23.30
C PRO A 384 -7.68 -5.05 -23.10
N ASP A 385 -7.15 -4.60 -21.96
CA ASP A 385 -5.77 -4.79 -21.54
C ASP A 385 -5.72 -5.59 -20.24
N TYR A 386 -4.97 -6.69 -20.23
CA TYR A 386 -4.83 -7.53 -19.04
C TYR A 386 -4.12 -6.80 -17.90
N ALA A 387 -3.36 -5.73 -18.19
CA ALA A 387 -2.69 -4.92 -17.18
C ALA A 387 -3.63 -3.90 -16.52
N GLU A 388 -4.74 -3.55 -17.18
CA GLU A 388 -5.70 -2.56 -16.69
C GLU A 388 -6.91 -3.27 -16.08
N SER A 389 -7.08 -3.14 -14.75
CA SER A 389 -8.26 -3.69 -14.10
C SER A 389 -9.51 -2.90 -14.50
N PRO A 390 -10.63 -3.58 -14.81
CA PRO A 390 -11.92 -2.90 -14.93
C PRO A 390 -12.46 -2.49 -13.56
N PHE A 391 -11.90 -3.03 -12.47
CA PHE A 391 -12.21 -2.70 -11.08
C PHE A 391 -11.19 -1.72 -10.55
N ILE A 392 -11.61 -0.51 -10.18
CA ILE A 392 -10.73 0.46 -9.53
C ILE A 392 -11.21 0.62 -8.10
N LEU A 393 -10.30 0.29 -7.18
CA LEU A 393 -10.46 0.47 -5.75
C LEU A 393 -9.57 1.63 -5.34
N VAL A 394 -10.06 2.45 -4.43
CA VAL A 394 -9.32 3.60 -3.92
C VAL A 394 -8.34 3.13 -2.85
N GLU A 395 -7.07 3.52 -2.94
CA GLU A 395 -6.17 3.42 -1.78
C GLU A 395 -6.57 4.54 -0.80
N GLN A 396 -6.84 4.19 0.47
CA GLN A 396 -7.24 5.16 1.50
C GLN A 396 -6.06 6.03 1.93
#